data_AF-A0A836H0L1-F1
#
_entry.id   AF-A0A836H0L1-F1
#
_cell.length_a   1.000
_cell.length_b   1.000
_cell.length_c   1.000
_cell.angle_alpha   90.00
_cell.angle_beta   90.00
_cell.angle_gamma   90.00
#
_symmetry.space_group_name_H-M   'P 1'
#
loop_
_entity.id
_entity.type
_entity.pdbx_description
1 polymer ?
#
loop_
_entity_poly.entity_id
_entity_poly.type
_entity_poly.pdbx_seq_one_letter_code
_entity_poly.pdbx_strand_id
1 'polypeptide(L)'
;MDPLAEKMQQCEAALASQVEQCCEEGEADLPSSLQTLALLKSTTEALATVTPVPQLSESLVSNVSSLLDCCGPRDTPLLRVVTEFLADMSLSEANGSMFLRFGIPSSYVLVLQGWSALSSDTLRAVFDFLSTISSSSAQSRRALRPCIPYVLSAMERHLYEMDILFGGAVTLSTLTTMDDENCELVAQRGGVQILIDAFYHAHRMENTVQKVALKKSLQSSSALLTRTQARRLEERAVLCRDVQKWCRDVLLKVCCTRSKTVEAVLQQADFGAYGCCIPLDELKWSLVLGQRI
;
A
#
# COMPACT_ATOMS: atom_id res chain seq x y z
N MET A 1 -3.39 8.21 -35.49
CA MET A 1 -3.92 7.46 -34.34
C MET A 1 -3.46 8.16 -33.07
N ASP A 2 -4.22 8.06 -31.99
CA ASP A 2 -3.79 8.55 -30.68
C ASP A 2 -2.55 7.73 -30.24
N PRO A 3 -1.39 8.36 -29.98
CA PRO A 3 -0.18 7.67 -29.56
C PRO A 3 -0.38 6.79 -28.32
N LEU A 4 -1.32 7.16 -27.44
CA LEU A 4 -1.63 6.37 -26.26
C LEU A 4 -2.40 5.10 -26.61
N ALA A 5 -3.39 5.20 -27.49
CA ALA A 5 -4.17 4.05 -27.95
C ALA A 5 -3.27 3.03 -28.65
N GLU A 6 -2.31 3.50 -29.45
CA GLU A 6 -1.31 2.63 -30.08
C GLU A 6 -0.44 1.91 -29.04
N LYS A 7 0.06 2.62 -28.02
CA LYS A 7 0.82 2.02 -26.92
C LYS A 7 0.01 0.99 -26.14
N MET A 8 -1.26 1.29 -25.84
CA MET A 8 -2.15 0.36 -25.15
C MET A 8 -2.39 -0.92 -25.96
N GLN A 9 -2.56 -0.79 -27.29
CA GLN A 9 -2.69 -1.95 -28.18
C GLN A 9 -1.40 -2.77 -28.25
N GLN A 10 -0.24 -2.12 -28.30
CA GLN A 10 1.05 -2.79 -28.24
C GLN A 10 1.24 -3.53 -26.90
N CYS A 11 0.86 -2.89 -25.79
CA CYS A 11 0.89 -3.48 -24.46
C CYS A 11 0.00 -4.73 -24.38
N GLU A 12 -1.22 -4.65 -24.93
CA GLU A 12 -2.13 -5.79 -25.01
C GLU A 12 -1.55 -6.97 -25.80
N ALA A 13 -0.98 -6.70 -26.97
CA ALA A 13 -0.34 -7.72 -27.80
C ALA A 13 0.86 -8.38 -27.11
N ALA A 14 1.70 -7.59 -26.42
CA ALA A 14 2.84 -8.12 -25.68
C ALA A 14 2.42 -8.98 -24.48
N LEU A 15 1.40 -8.53 -23.73
CA LEU A 15 0.84 -9.30 -22.62
C LEU A 15 0.24 -10.63 -23.10
N ALA A 16 -0.52 -10.62 -24.21
CA ALA A 16 -1.07 -11.84 -24.79
C ALA A 16 0.04 -12.85 -25.14
N SER A 17 1.08 -12.39 -25.83
CA SER A 17 2.24 -13.23 -26.17
C SER A 17 2.96 -13.77 -24.94
N GLN A 18 3.07 -12.97 -23.87
CA GLN A 18 3.69 -13.40 -22.62
C GLN A 18 2.85 -14.48 -21.90
N VAL A 19 1.53 -14.34 -21.90
CA VAL A 19 0.62 -15.32 -21.31
C VAL A 19 0.74 -16.66 -22.05
N GLU A 20 0.75 -16.65 -23.39
CA GLU A 20 0.95 -17.86 -24.20
C GLU A 20 2.26 -18.58 -23.83
N GLN A 21 3.36 -17.83 -23.70
CA GLN A 21 4.66 -18.40 -23.32
C GLN A 21 4.66 -18.98 -21.90
N CYS A 22 4.04 -18.29 -20.94
CA CYS A 22 3.90 -18.82 -19.57
C CYS A 22 3.12 -20.14 -19.54
N CYS A 23 2.13 -20.31 -20.43
CA CYS A 23 1.39 -21.56 -20.55
C CYS A 23 2.22 -22.69 -21.18
N GLU A 24 3.16 -22.37 -22.08
CA GLU A 24 3.97 -23.36 -22.81
C GLU A 24 5.23 -23.82 -22.07
N GLU A 25 5.94 -22.91 -21.38
CA GLU A 25 7.32 -23.17 -20.94
C GLU A 25 7.50 -23.76 -19.54
N GLY A 26 6.44 -23.88 -18.73
CA GLY A 26 6.49 -24.58 -17.43
C GLY A 26 7.67 -24.18 -16.52
N GLU A 27 7.47 -23.17 -15.66
CA GLU A 27 8.39 -22.67 -14.60
C GLU A 27 9.83 -22.30 -14.99
N ALA A 28 10.32 -22.53 -16.21
CA ALA A 28 11.67 -22.16 -16.60
C ALA A 28 11.82 -20.63 -16.79
N ASP A 29 12.93 -20.07 -16.29
CA ASP A 29 13.26 -18.64 -16.30
C ASP A 29 12.95 -17.98 -17.65
N LEU A 30 12.10 -16.95 -17.66
CA LEU A 30 11.56 -16.28 -18.86
C LEU A 30 12.47 -15.16 -19.39
N PRO A 31 13.34 -15.38 -20.40
CA PRO A 31 14.10 -14.30 -21.06
C PRO A 31 13.23 -13.34 -21.89
N SER A 32 12.03 -13.77 -22.33
CA SER A 32 11.06 -12.93 -23.06
C SER A 32 10.43 -11.82 -22.20
N SER A 33 10.53 -11.95 -20.88
CA SER A 33 9.96 -11.01 -19.90
C SER A 33 10.52 -9.59 -20.02
N LEU A 34 11.75 -9.41 -20.52
CA LEU A 34 12.40 -8.09 -20.57
C LEU A 34 11.73 -7.12 -21.54
N GLN A 35 11.28 -7.60 -22.71
CA GLN A 35 10.61 -6.74 -23.69
C GLN A 35 9.21 -6.36 -23.21
N THR A 36 8.45 -7.33 -22.71
CA THR A 36 7.13 -7.13 -22.10
C THR A 36 7.22 -6.16 -20.91
N LEU A 37 8.22 -6.33 -20.05
CA LEU A 37 8.48 -5.45 -18.92
C LEU A 37 8.85 -4.03 -19.36
N ALA A 38 9.72 -3.88 -20.36
CA ALA A 38 10.09 -2.57 -20.89
C ALA A 38 8.88 -1.84 -21.50
N LEU A 39 8.03 -2.56 -22.23
CA LEU A 39 6.81 -2.00 -22.83
C LEU A 39 5.77 -1.62 -21.77
N LEU A 40 5.49 -2.52 -20.81
CA LEU A 40 4.59 -2.22 -19.68
C LEU A 40 5.07 -1.02 -18.90
N LYS A 41 6.38 -0.96 -18.60
CA LYS A 41 6.97 0.17 -17.89
C LYS A 41 6.84 1.47 -18.69
N SER A 42 7.17 1.46 -19.98
CA SER A 42 7.01 2.63 -20.85
C SER A 42 5.55 3.06 -20.99
N THR A 43 4.61 2.11 -20.94
CA THR A 43 3.18 2.36 -20.98
C THR A 43 2.70 2.98 -19.67
N THR A 44 3.12 2.43 -18.53
CA THR A 44 2.85 2.96 -17.17
C THR A 44 3.37 4.39 -17.04
N GLU A 45 4.63 4.64 -17.42
CA GLU A 45 5.23 5.98 -17.43
C GLU A 45 4.47 6.97 -18.34
N ALA A 46 3.97 6.51 -19.48
CA ALA A 46 3.15 7.37 -20.36
C ALA A 46 1.79 7.69 -19.73
N LEU A 47 1.17 6.70 -19.08
CA LEU A 47 -0.15 6.81 -18.45
C LEU A 47 -0.15 7.74 -17.23
N ALA A 48 0.95 7.81 -16.49
CA ALA A 48 1.09 8.68 -15.32
C ALA A 48 0.82 10.18 -15.62
N THR A 49 0.89 10.60 -16.88
CA THR A 49 0.64 12.00 -17.31
C THR A 49 -0.72 12.22 -17.97
N VAL A 50 -1.50 11.16 -18.18
CA VAL A 50 -2.74 11.22 -18.96
C VAL A 50 -3.94 11.39 -18.02
N THR A 51 -4.72 12.44 -18.26
CA THR A 51 -6.00 12.66 -17.59
C THR A 51 -7.09 12.97 -18.63
N PRO A 52 -8.21 12.22 -18.67
CA PRO A 52 -8.60 11.15 -17.74
C PRO A 52 -7.82 9.85 -17.97
N VAL A 53 -7.71 9.02 -16.92
CA VAL A 53 -7.08 7.69 -17.00
C VAL A 53 -7.89 6.80 -17.97
N PRO A 54 -7.24 6.15 -18.96
CA PRO A 54 -7.95 5.42 -19.98
C PRO A 54 -8.64 4.17 -19.43
N GLN A 55 -9.75 3.82 -20.06
CA GLN A 55 -10.47 2.59 -19.77
C GLN A 55 -9.74 1.40 -20.42
N LEU A 56 -9.57 0.33 -19.66
CA LEU A 56 -8.94 -0.90 -20.14
C LEU A 56 -9.92 -1.74 -20.96
N SER A 57 -9.39 -2.52 -21.92
CA SER A 57 -10.14 -3.55 -22.62
C SER A 57 -10.29 -4.80 -21.74
N GLU A 58 -11.37 -5.57 -21.93
CA GLU A 58 -11.56 -6.84 -21.20
C GLU A 58 -10.43 -7.84 -21.49
N SER A 59 -9.93 -7.86 -22.74
CA SER A 59 -8.81 -8.70 -23.17
C SER A 59 -7.52 -8.35 -22.42
N LEU A 60 -7.19 -7.06 -22.29
CA LEU A 60 -6.03 -6.63 -21.52
C LEU A 60 -6.13 -7.05 -20.05
N VAL A 61 -7.27 -6.82 -19.39
CA VAL A 61 -7.44 -7.19 -17.98
C VAL A 61 -7.41 -8.71 -17.80
N SER A 62 -7.97 -9.47 -18.75
CA SER A 62 -7.85 -10.93 -18.77
C SER A 62 -6.39 -11.38 -18.85
N ASN A 63 -5.59 -10.79 -19.73
CA ASN A 63 -4.18 -11.13 -19.87
C ASN A 63 -3.38 -10.76 -18.62
N VAL A 64 -3.65 -9.61 -18.01
CA VAL A 64 -3.03 -9.21 -16.74
C VAL A 64 -3.39 -10.18 -15.62
N SER A 65 -4.65 -10.62 -15.54
CA SER A 65 -5.09 -11.62 -14.55
C SER A 65 -4.32 -12.93 -14.72
N SER A 66 -4.28 -13.48 -15.94
CA SER A 66 -3.54 -14.71 -16.24
C SER A 66 -2.05 -14.58 -15.89
N LEU A 67 -1.47 -13.41 -16.15
CA LEU A 67 -0.07 -13.15 -15.87
C LEU A 67 0.22 -13.04 -14.36
N LEU A 68 -0.69 -12.43 -13.58
CA LEU A 68 -0.60 -12.44 -12.11
C LEU A 68 -0.64 -13.87 -11.55
N ASP A 69 -1.48 -14.73 -12.11
CA ASP A 69 -1.56 -16.14 -11.70
C ASP A 69 -0.25 -16.89 -12.01
N CYS A 70 0.44 -16.51 -13.10
CA CYS A 70 1.76 -17.06 -13.45
C CYS A 70 2.89 -16.55 -12.55
N CYS A 71 2.83 -15.29 -12.08
CA CYS A 71 3.82 -14.73 -11.17
C CYS A 71 3.81 -15.42 -9.81
N GLY A 72 2.64 -15.83 -9.32
CA GLY A 72 2.46 -16.41 -8.00
C GLY A 72 2.97 -15.49 -6.87
N PRO A 73 3.35 -16.03 -5.70
CA PRO A 73 3.88 -15.26 -4.57
C PRO A 73 5.38 -14.91 -4.72
N ARG A 74 5.96 -15.05 -5.92
CA ARG A 74 7.40 -14.82 -6.14
C ARG A 74 7.66 -13.35 -6.41
N ASP A 75 8.70 -12.82 -5.77
CA ASP A 75 9.16 -11.47 -6.08
C ASP A 75 9.82 -11.43 -7.46
N THR A 76 9.12 -10.85 -8.42
CA THR A 76 9.61 -10.72 -9.79
C THR A 76 9.51 -9.26 -10.24
N PRO A 77 10.45 -8.77 -11.06
CA PRO A 77 10.33 -7.46 -11.69
C PRO A 77 9.02 -7.29 -12.46
N LEU A 78 8.50 -8.38 -13.04
CA LEU A 78 7.23 -8.43 -13.74
C LEU A 78 6.05 -8.17 -12.82
N LEU A 79 5.95 -8.87 -11.68
CA LEU A 79 4.91 -8.64 -10.67
C LEU A 79 4.88 -7.17 -10.25
N ARG A 80 6.04 -6.58 -9.95
CA ARG A 80 6.13 -5.17 -9.55
C ARG A 80 5.59 -4.23 -10.63
N VAL A 81 6.07 -4.35 -11.87
CA VAL A 81 5.66 -3.46 -12.98
C VAL A 81 4.18 -3.61 -13.31
N VAL A 82 3.65 -4.84 -13.27
CA VAL A 82 2.21 -5.09 -13.45
C VAL A 82 1.39 -4.49 -12.32
N THR A 83 1.91 -4.52 -11.09
CA THR A 83 1.28 -3.91 -9.93
C THR A 83 1.24 -2.39 -10.04
N GLU A 84 2.34 -1.76 -10.43
CA GLU A 84 2.42 -0.31 -10.69
C GLU A 84 1.44 0.10 -11.79
N PHE A 85 1.40 -0.65 -12.91
CA PHE A 85 0.43 -0.44 -13.97
C PHE A 85 -1.01 -0.51 -13.47
N LEU A 86 -1.35 -1.54 -12.68
CA LEU A 86 -2.69 -1.70 -12.12
C LEU A 86 -3.05 -0.62 -11.10
N ALA A 87 -2.10 -0.12 -10.33
CA ALA A 87 -2.30 0.99 -9.39
C ALA A 87 -2.73 2.25 -10.16
N ASP A 88 -1.97 2.63 -11.20
CA ASP A 88 -2.30 3.79 -12.04
C ASP A 88 -3.67 3.62 -12.72
N MET A 89 -3.98 2.42 -13.21
CA MET A 89 -5.27 2.15 -13.87
C MET A 89 -6.45 2.11 -12.90
N SER A 90 -6.20 1.86 -11.61
CA SER A 90 -7.23 1.85 -10.55
C SER A 90 -7.74 3.25 -10.21
N LEU A 91 -7.07 4.31 -10.68
CA LEU A 91 -7.55 5.69 -10.56
C LEU A 91 -8.81 5.96 -11.39
N SER A 92 -9.13 5.10 -12.36
CA SER A 92 -10.40 5.14 -13.11
C SER A 92 -11.43 4.19 -12.49
N GLU A 93 -12.58 4.73 -12.08
CA GLU A 93 -13.67 3.92 -11.50
C GLU A 93 -14.17 2.81 -12.44
N ALA A 94 -14.15 3.07 -13.76
CA ALA A 94 -14.55 2.08 -14.76
C ALA A 94 -13.67 0.81 -14.69
N ASN A 95 -12.37 0.98 -14.49
CA ASN A 95 -11.42 -0.11 -14.38
C ASN A 95 -11.58 -0.90 -13.08
N GLY A 96 -11.95 -0.24 -11.97
CA GLY A 96 -12.18 -0.90 -10.68
C GLY A 96 -13.26 -2.00 -10.74
N SER A 97 -14.37 -1.74 -11.45
CA SER A 97 -15.42 -2.75 -11.67
C SER A 97 -14.92 -3.95 -12.49
N MET A 98 -14.04 -3.70 -13.46
CA MET A 98 -13.43 -4.74 -14.29
C MET A 98 -12.48 -5.59 -13.46
N PHE A 99 -11.63 -4.98 -12.63
CA PHE A 99 -10.71 -5.71 -11.74
C PHE A 99 -11.43 -6.65 -10.79
N LEU A 100 -12.59 -6.24 -10.26
CA LEU A 100 -13.43 -7.11 -9.44
C LEU A 100 -13.98 -8.31 -10.23
N ARG A 101 -14.47 -8.08 -11.45
CA ARG A 101 -15.01 -9.15 -12.32
C ARG A 101 -13.96 -10.17 -12.73
N PHE A 102 -12.73 -9.72 -13.00
CA PHE A 102 -11.61 -10.59 -13.36
C PHE A 102 -10.87 -11.17 -12.14
N GLY A 103 -11.32 -10.88 -10.91
CA GLY A 103 -10.74 -11.50 -9.71
C GLY A 103 -9.36 -10.99 -9.32
N ILE A 104 -8.91 -9.84 -9.86
CA ILE A 104 -7.61 -9.24 -9.54
C ILE A 104 -7.39 -9.08 -8.02
N PRO A 105 -8.37 -8.60 -7.22
CA PRO A 105 -8.23 -8.57 -5.75
C PRO A 105 -7.85 -9.92 -5.13
N SER A 106 -8.43 -11.01 -5.63
CA SER A 106 -8.16 -12.37 -5.14
C SER A 106 -6.73 -12.80 -5.46
N SER A 107 -6.20 -12.46 -6.65
CA SER A 107 -4.80 -12.72 -7.00
C SER A 107 -3.85 -11.97 -6.05
N TYR A 108 -4.16 -10.74 -5.65
CA TYR A 108 -3.33 -10.01 -4.67
C TYR A 108 -3.43 -10.55 -3.24
N VAL A 109 -4.53 -11.22 -2.87
CA VAL A 109 -4.58 -11.99 -1.61
C VAL A 109 -3.53 -13.11 -1.65
N LEU A 110 -3.39 -13.82 -2.77
CA LEU A 110 -2.39 -14.88 -2.94
C LEU A 110 -0.96 -14.33 -2.97
N VAL A 111 -0.73 -13.19 -3.64
CA VAL A 111 0.56 -12.50 -3.62
C VAL A 111 0.95 -12.14 -2.17
N LEU A 112 0.02 -11.55 -1.41
CA LEU A 112 0.27 -11.17 -0.02
C LEU A 112 0.39 -12.34 0.94
N GLN A 113 -0.16 -13.53 0.64
CA GLN A 113 0.13 -14.73 1.44
C GLN A 113 1.63 -15.05 1.46
N GLY A 114 2.34 -14.73 0.38
CA GLY A 114 3.79 -14.84 0.27
C GLY A 114 4.57 -13.58 0.61
N TRP A 115 4.00 -12.61 1.34
CA TRP A 115 4.61 -11.29 1.59
C TRP A 115 6.07 -11.34 2.04
N SER A 116 6.47 -12.38 2.80
CA SER A 116 7.84 -12.52 3.32
C SER A 116 8.89 -12.79 2.24
N ALA A 117 8.47 -13.23 1.06
CA ALA A 117 9.34 -13.43 -0.10
C ALA A 117 9.44 -12.18 -0.99
N LEU A 118 8.58 -11.17 -0.77
CA LEU A 118 8.53 -9.94 -1.56
C LEU A 118 9.55 -8.93 -1.07
N SER A 119 10.24 -8.24 -1.99
CA SER A 119 11.04 -7.07 -1.66
C SER A 119 10.19 -5.91 -1.18
N SER A 120 10.81 -4.97 -0.47
CA SER A 120 10.16 -3.74 -0.03
C SER A 120 9.58 -2.93 -1.20
N ASP A 121 10.21 -2.99 -2.38
CA ASP A 121 9.70 -2.29 -3.56
C ASP A 121 8.39 -2.91 -4.07
N THR A 122 8.34 -4.24 -4.14
CA THR A 122 7.13 -4.96 -4.56
C THR A 122 6.02 -4.81 -3.53
N LEU A 123 6.33 -4.88 -2.23
CA LEU A 123 5.34 -4.61 -1.16
C LEU A 123 4.76 -3.20 -1.25
N ARG A 124 5.59 -2.19 -1.55
CA ARG A 124 5.13 -0.81 -1.73
C ARG A 124 4.17 -0.69 -2.90
N ALA A 125 4.50 -1.28 -4.05
CA ALA A 125 3.63 -1.31 -5.21
C ALA A 125 2.29 -2.01 -4.89
N VAL A 126 2.34 -3.15 -4.20
CA VAL A 126 1.14 -3.88 -3.77
C VAL A 126 0.27 -3.01 -2.87
N PHE A 127 0.84 -2.34 -1.87
CA PHE A 127 0.08 -1.45 -0.99
C PHE A 127 -0.52 -0.25 -1.74
N ASP A 128 0.20 0.31 -2.72
CA ASP A 128 -0.31 1.40 -3.55
C ASP A 128 -1.53 0.95 -4.37
N PHE A 129 -1.45 -0.21 -5.03
CA PHE A 129 -2.58 -0.81 -5.73
C PHE A 129 -3.77 -1.08 -4.79
N LEU A 130 -3.52 -1.75 -3.66
CA LEU A 130 -4.57 -2.12 -2.70
C LEU A 130 -5.29 -0.91 -2.10
N SER A 131 -4.54 0.13 -1.74
CA SER A 131 -5.13 1.35 -1.21
C SER A 131 -5.94 2.11 -2.26
N THR A 132 -5.44 2.19 -3.49
CA THR A 132 -6.14 2.84 -4.61
C THR A 132 -7.45 2.12 -4.93
N ILE A 133 -7.42 0.81 -5.16
CA ILE A 133 -8.62 0.06 -5.52
C ILE A 133 -9.63 -0.02 -4.35
N SER A 134 -9.19 -0.10 -3.09
CA SER A 134 -10.10 -0.13 -1.94
C SER A 134 -10.77 1.23 -1.67
N SER A 135 -10.15 2.34 -2.09
CA SER A 135 -10.77 3.67 -2.05
C SER A 135 -11.94 3.81 -3.03
N SER A 136 -11.93 3.06 -4.14
CA SER A 136 -12.90 3.19 -5.23
C SER A 136 -14.33 2.77 -4.87
N SER A 137 -14.51 1.70 -4.07
CA SER A 137 -15.85 1.17 -3.78
C SER A 137 -15.91 0.31 -2.53
N ALA A 138 -17.10 0.20 -1.93
CA ALA A 138 -17.35 -0.72 -0.82
C ALA A 138 -17.17 -2.19 -1.24
N GLN A 139 -17.45 -2.54 -2.50
CA GLN A 139 -17.25 -3.90 -3.00
C GLN A 139 -15.76 -4.25 -3.05
N SER A 140 -14.90 -3.32 -3.47
CA SER A 140 -13.45 -3.48 -3.45
C SER A 140 -12.92 -3.70 -2.03
N ARG A 141 -13.42 -2.94 -1.04
CA ARG A 141 -13.04 -3.13 0.38
C ARG A 141 -13.41 -4.52 0.90
N ARG A 142 -14.59 -5.02 0.54
CA ARG A 142 -15.01 -6.38 0.93
C ARG A 142 -14.17 -7.45 0.25
N ALA A 143 -13.88 -7.30 -1.04
CA ALA A 143 -13.05 -8.24 -1.80
C ALA A 143 -11.61 -8.32 -1.26
N LEU A 144 -11.06 -7.19 -0.79
CA LEU A 144 -9.71 -7.09 -0.24
C LEU A 144 -9.62 -7.30 1.28
N ARG A 145 -10.73 -7.51 1.98
CA ARG A 145 -10.73 -7.84 3.41
C ARG A 145 -9.74 -8.96 3.79
N PRO A 146 -9.60 -10.05 3.00
CA PRO A 146 -8.63 -11.10 3.32
C PRO A 146 -7.17 -10.64 3.29
N CYS A 147 -6.85 -9.47 2.72
CA CYS A 147 -5.50 -8.90 2.74
C CYS A 147 -5.08 -8.35 4.11
N ILE A 148 -6.04 -7.96 4.97
CA ILE A 148 -5.78 -7.27 6.24
C ILE A 148 -4.74 -7.98 7.12
N PRO A 149 -4.83 -9.30 7.39
CA PRO A 149 -3.83 -9.98 8.20
C PRO A 149 -2.41 -9.92 7.61
N TYR A 150 -2.28 -10.01 6.29
CA TYR A 150 -0.97 -10.00 5.62
C TYR A 150 -0.34 -8.61 5.58
N VAL A 151 -1.16 -7.57 5.38
CA VAL A 151 -0.71 -6.17 5.50
C VAL A 151 -0.17 -5.91 6.91
N LEU A 152 -0.89 -6.36 7.95
CA LEU A 152 -0.46 -6.24 9.34
C LEU A 152 0.85 -6.99 9.62
N SER A 153 0.97 -8.25 9.17
CA SER A 153 2.20 -9.03 9.35
C SER A 153 3.41 -8.40 8.64
N ALA A 154 3.22 -7.85 7.44
CA ALA A 154 4.27 -7.12 6.74
C ALA A 154 4.68 -5.84 7.52
N MET A 155 3.72 -5.05 8.00
CA MET A 155 4.03 -3.86 8.82
C MET A 155 4.80 -4.22 10.10
N GLU A 156 4.38 -5.27 10.80
CA GLU A 156 5.03 -5.74 12.02
C GLU A 156 6.49 -6.18 11.76
N ARG A 157 6.71 -6.96 10.69
CA ARG A 157 8.06 -7.43 10.33
C ARG A 157 8.98 -6.30 9.88
N HIS A 158 8.41 -5.29 9.21
CA HIS A 158 9.12 -4.16 8.62
C HIS A 158 8.93 -2.86 9.42
N LEU A 159 8.83 -2.95 10.76
CA LEU A 159 8.60 -1.81 11.65
C LEU A 159 9.61 -0.65 11.49
N TYR A 160 10.80 -0.95 10.96
CA TYR A 160 11.86 0.04 10.76
C TYR A 160 11.87 0.66 9.34
N GLU A 161 11.03 0.19 8.44
CA GLU A 161 10.94 0.65 7.06
C GLU A 161 9.72 1.57 6.89
N MET A 162 9.95 2.88 6.97
CA MET A 162 8.87 3.88 6.96
C MET A 162 8.00 3.81 5.70
N ASP A 163 8.57 3.46 4.55
CA ASP A 163 7.82 3.33 3.29
C ASP A 163 6.80 2.20 3.36
N ILE A 164 7.17 1.07 3.99
CA ILE A 164 6.28 -0.08 4.19
C ILE A 164 5.20 0.25 5.21
N LEU A 165 5.57 0.91 6.32
CA LEU A 165 4.58 1.38 7.30
C LEU A 165 3.60 2.39 6.69
N PHE A 166 4.08 3.30 5.86
CA PHE A 166 3.24 4.27 5.18
C PHE A 166 2.24 3.57 4.26
N GLY A 167 2.71 2.73 3.33
CA GLY A 167 1.83 2.00 2.41
C GLY A 167 0.83 1.09 3.16
N GLY A 168 1.29 0.39 4.19
CA GLY A 168 0.44 -0.49 5.00
C GLY A 168 -0.64 0.31 5.75
N ALA A 169 -0.28 1.42 6.39
CA ALA A 169 -1.23 2.27 7.11
C ALA A 169 -2.26 2.91 6.18
N VAL A 170 -1.85 3.38 4.98
CA VAL A 170 -2.77 3.90 3.96
C VAL A 170 -3.73 2.81 3.46
N THR A 171 -3.21 1.61 3.22
CA THR A 171 -4.02 0.44 2.81
C THR A 171 -5.06 0.09 3.87
N LEU A 172 -4.67 0.03 5.15
CA LEU A 172 -5.61 -0.24 6.24
C LEU A 172 -6.62 0.90 6.42
N SER A 173 -6.20 2.16 6.24
CA SER A 173 -7.08 3.32 6.35
C SER A 173 -8.19 3.28 5.29
N THR A 174 -7.82 3.00 4.05
CA THR A 174 -8.76 2.88 2.93
C THR A 174 -9.69 1.68 3.11
N LEU A 175 -9.16 0.52 3.51
CA LEU A 175 -9.96 -0.68 3.81
C LEU A 175 -10.96 -0.49 4.95
N THR A 176 -10.61 0.25 6.01
CA THR A 176 -11.49 0.49 7.17
C THR A 176 -12.47 1.64 6.98
N THR A 177 -12.40 2.36 5.86
CA THR A 177 -13.28 3.51 5.61
C THR A 177 -14.74 3.06 5.47
N MET A 178 -15.57 3.44 6.45
CA MET A 178 -17.01 3.09 6.51
C MET A 178 -17.25 1.57 6.41
N ASP A 179 -16.37 0.75 6.99
CA ASP A 179 -16.46 -0.72 6.98
C ASP A 179 -16.12 -1.28 8.37
N ASP A 180 -17.15 -1.40 9.22
CA ASP A 180 -17.01 -1.88 10.60
C ASP A 180 -16.50 -3.33 10.68
N GLU A 181 -16.81 -4.18 9.69
CA GLU A 181 -16.31 -5.55 9.63
C GLU A 181 -14.79 -5.56 9.40
N ASN A 182 -14.28 -4.65 8.57
CA ASN A 182 -12.84 -4.47 8.39
C ASN A 182 -12.18 -3.89 9.64
N CYS A 183 -12.80 -2.92 10.32
CA CYS A 183 -12.30 -2.40 11.60
C CYS A 183 -12.19 -3.50 12.67
N GLU A 184 -13.23 -4.32 12.81
CA GLU A 184 -13.23 -5.45 13.73
C GLU A 184 -12.15 -6.47 13.37
N LEU A 185 -11.96 -6.76 12.07
CA LEU A 185 -10.91 -7.68 11.63
C LEU A 185 -9.50 -7.13 11.93
N VAL A 186 -9.26 -5.84 11.73
CA VAL A 186 -7.99 -5.20 12.13
C VAL A 186 -7.73 -5.40 13.62
N ALA A 187 -8.73 -5.16 14.48
CA ALA A 187 -8.59 -5.36 15.92
C ALA A 187 -8.33 -6.83 16.29
N GLN A 188 -9.11 -7.77 15.73
CA GLN A 188 -8.97 -9.22 15.97
C GLN A 188 -7.58 -9.76 15.58
N ARG A 189 -6.91 -9.12 14.63
CA ARG A 189 -5.60 -9.53 14.11
C ARG A 189 -4.44 -8.80 14.78
N GLY A 190 -4.66 -8.21 15.95
CA GLY A 190 -3.62 -7.49 16.70
C GLY A 190 -3.23 -6.14 16.09
N GLY A 191 -4.00 -5.65 15.11
CA GLY A 191 -3.65 -4.44 14.36
C GLY A 191 -3.58 -3.19 15.22
N VAL A 192 -4.33 -3.12 16.33
CA VAL A 192 -4.23 -2.00 17.28
C VAL A 192 -2.81 -1.83 17.81
N GLN A 193 -2.17 -2.91 18.29
CA GLN A 193 -0.82 -2.83 18.83
C GLN A 193 0.20 -2.50 17.75
N ILE A 194 0.10 -3.16 16.58
CA ILE A 194 0.99 -2.91 15.44
C ILE A 194 0.94 -1.43 15.00
N LEU A 195 -0.25 -0.83 14.96
CA LEU A 195 -0.45 0.57 14.59
C LEU A 195 0.09 1.54 15.65
N ILE A 196 -0.07 1.21 16.94
CA ILE A 196 0.52 1.98 18.06
C ILE A 196 2.05 1.95 17.96
N ASP A 197 2.63 0.78 17.75
CA ASP A 197 4.08 0.60 17.64
C ASP A 197 4.65 1.32 16.42
N ALA A 198 3.99 1.20 15.25
CA ALA A 198 4.34 1.90 14.02
C ALA A 198 4.29 3.43 14.19
N PHE A 199 3.22 3.95 14.80
CA PHE A 199 3.10 5.37 15.11
C PHE A 199 4.24 5.84 16.03
N TYR A 200 4.47 5.12 17.11
CA TYR A 200 5.49 5.49 18.09
C TYR A 200 6.90 5.47 17.48
N HIS A 201 7.18 4.46 16.65
CA HIS A 201 8.45 4.36 15.95
C HIS A 201 8.66 5.53 14.98
N ALA A 202 7.65 5.87 14.18
CA ALA A 202 7.68 7.02 13.27
C ALA A 202 7.88 8.34 14.04
N HIS A 203 7.20 8.53 15.17
CA HIS A 203 7.36 9.69 16.04
C HIS A 203 8.79 9.81 16.61
N ARG A 204 9.38 8.71 17.09
CA ARG A 204 10.78 8.70 17.57
C ARG A 204 11.78 9.00 16.46
N MET A 205 11.52 8.48 15.26
CA MET A 205 12.36 8.74 14.10
C MET A 205 12.28 10.21 13.68
N GLU A 206 11.10 10.81 13.63
CA GLU A 206 10.93 12.24 13.34
C GLU A 206 11.73 13.10 14.32
N ASN A 207 11.60 12.86 15.62
CA ASN A 207 12.36 13.57 16.66
C ASN A 207 13.88 13.44 16.47
N THR A 208 14.35 12.24 16.10
CA THR A 208 15.77 12.01 15.80
C THR A 208 16.21 12.81 14.58
N VAL A 209 15.41 12.80 13.51
CA VAL A 209 15.67 13.54 12.27
C VAL A 209 15.75 15.04 12.52
N GLN A 210 14.82 15.60 13.30
CA GLN A 210 14.82 17.02 13.67
C GLN A 210 16.05 17.41 14.49
N LYS A 211 16.44 16.60 15.49
CA LYS A 211 17.66 16.84 16.28
C LYS A 211 18.93 16.81 15.43
N VAL A 212 19.01 15.87 14.49
CA VAL A 212 20.14 15.76 13.54
C VAL A 212 20.19 16.95 12.60
N ALA A 213 19.04 17.40 12.09
CA ALA A 213 18.94 18.59 11.25
C ALA A 213 19.42 19.84 11.98
N LEU A 214 18.96 20.05 13.22
CA LEU A 214 19.37 21.18 14.06
C LEU A 214 20.87 21.16 14.39
N LYS A 215 21.43 19.99 14.72
CA LYS A 215 22.87 19.88 14.99
C LYS A 215 23.71 20.19 13.75
N LYS A 216 23.27 19.74 12.57
CA LYS A 216 23.98 19.98 11.31
C LYS A 216 23.89 21.43 10.83
N SER A 217 22.75 22.10 11.03
CA SER A 217 22.64 23.52 10.70
C SER A 217 23.61 24.39 11.51
N LEU A 218 23.99 23.96 12.72
CA LEU A 218 24.97 24.64 13.55
C LEU A 218 26.44 24.35 13.19
N GLN A 219 26.72 23.25 12.46
CA GLN A 219 28.09 22.76 12.23
C GLN A 219 28.60 22.96 10.79
N SER A 220 27.73 23.25 9.82
CA SER A 220 28.11 23.20 8.40
C SER A 220 28.62 24.53 7.84
N SER A 221 29.88 24.55 7.38
CA SER A 221 30.47 25.67 6.61
C SER A 221 30.34 25.53 5.09
N SER A 222 29.80 24.40 4.57
CA SER A 222 29.65 24.14 3.13
C SER A 222 28.18 24.14 2.69
N ALA A 223 27.79 25.08 1.81
CA ALA A 223 26.40 25.33 1.47
C ALA A 223 25.74 24.23 0.58
N LEU A 224 26.50 23.60 -0.32
CA LEU A 224 25.93 22.66 -1.31
C LEU A 224 25.59 21.29 -0.73
N LEU A 225 26.52 20.68 0.01
CA LEU A 225 26.28 19.39 0.69
C LEU A 225 25.19 19.51 1.77
N THR A 226 25.10 20.68 2.41
CA THR A 226 24.06 20.97 3.42
C THR A 226 22.66 20.96 2.83
N ARG A 227 22.46 21.48 1.60
CA ARG A 227 21.14 21.51 0.95
C ARG A 227 20.61 20.12 0.61
N THR A 228 21.41 19.29 -0.06
CA THR A 228 20.98 17.92 -0.43
C THR A 228 20.68 17.08 0.80
N GLN A 229 21.48 17.22 1.85
CA GLN A 229 21.26 16.48 3.09
C GLN A 229 20.05 16.98 3.88
N ALA A 230 19.82 18.30 3.94
CA ALA A 230 18.64 18.88 4.56
C ALA A 230 17.35 18.37 3.88
N ARG A 231 17.33 18.35 2.54
CA ARG A 231 16.20 17.84 1.76
C ARG A 231 15.88 16.38 2.10
N ARG A 232 16.88 15.50 2.17
CA ARG A 232 16.65 14.08 2.53
C ARG A 232 16.12 13.91 3.96
N LEU A 233 16.60 14.74 4.90
CA LEU A 233 16.08 14.73 6.27
C LEU A 233 14.65 15.22 6.33
N GLU A 234 14.31 16.25 5.55
CA GLU A 234 12.95 16.77 5.43
C GLU A 234 11.99 15.75 4.81
N GLU A 235 12.36 15.12 3.69
CA GLU A 235 11.60 14.04 3.05
C GLU A 235 11.33 12.90 4.04
N ARG A 236 12.34 12.50 4.83
CA ARG A 236 12.18 11.48 5.88
C ARG A 236 11.26 11.93 7.02
N ALA A 237 11.31 13.21 7.42
CA ALA A 237 10.43 13.74 8.44
C ALA A 237 8.97 13.81 7.96
N VAL A 238 8.74 14.19 6.69
CA VAL A 238 7.41 14.16 6.06
C VAL A 238 6.85 12.74 6.09
N LEU A 239 7.63 11.76 5.64
CA LEU A 239 7.20 10.36 5.66
C LEU A 239 6.86 9.87 7.08
N CYS A 240 7.64 10.24 8.09
CA CYS A 240 7.32 9.91 9.49
C CYS A 240 5.99 10.53 9.95
N ARG A 241 5.67 11.76 9.52
CA ARG A 241 4.38 12.40 9.83
C ARG A 241 3.23 11.72 9.09
N ASP A 242 3.45 11.29 7.87
CA ASP A 242 2.43 10.59 7.09
C ASP A 242 2.12 9.21 7.70
N VAL A 243 3.13 8.45 8.13
CA VAL A 243 2.91 7.22 8.91
C VAL A 243 2.09 7.51 10.17
N GLN A 244 2.47 8.52 10.95
CA GLN A 244 1.73 8.91 12.16
C GLN A 244 0.27 9.26 11.84
N LYS A 245 0.02 10.05 10.79
CA LYS A 245 -1.31 10.45 10.34
C LYS A 245 -2.17 9.24 10.00
N TRP A 246 -1.67 8.33 9.17
CA TRP A 246 -2.45 7.19 8.69
C TRP A 246 -2.65 6.12 9.77
N CYS A 247 -1.64 5.84 10.61
CA CYS A 247 -1.83 4.96 11.77
C CYS A 247 -2.91 5.51 12.71
N ARG A 248 -2.88 6.83 12.98
CA ARG A 248 -3.90 7.50 13.80
C ARG A 248 -5.29 7.39 13.19
N ASP A 249 -5.42 7.61 11.88
CA ASP A 249 -6.70 7.51 11.18
C ASP A 249 -7.31 6.10 11.30
N VAL A 250 -6.52 5.04 11.07
CA VAL A 250 -6.99 3.65 11.26
C VAL A 250 -7.41 3.40 12.71
N LEU A 251 -6.60 3.83 13.68
CA LEU A 251 -6.90 3.66 15.09
C LEU A 251 -8.23 4.36 15.47
N LEU A 252 -8.45 5.59 14.99
CA LEU A 252 -9.71 6.30 15.23
C LEU A 252 -10.91 5.57 14.65
N LYS A 253 -10.81 5.04 13.42
CA LYS A 253 -11.87 4.24 12.79
C LYS A 253 -12.18 2.99 13.60
N VAL A 254 -11.15 2.26 14.03
CA VAL A 254 -11.31 1.09 14.91
C VAL A 254 -11.97 1.48 16.23
N CYS A 255 -11.54 2.56 16.88
CA CYS A 255 -12.13 3.03 18.13
C CYS A 255 -13.62 3.40 18.02
N CYS A 256 -14.04 3.91 16.86
CA CYS A 256 -15.43 4.29 16.61
C CYS A 256 -16.34 3.09 16.28
N THR A 257 -15.78 1.91 16.00
CA THR A 257 -16.56 0.72 15.68
C THR A 257 -17.20 0.13 16.93
N ARG A 258 -18.53 -0.01 16.92
CA ARG A 258 -19.34 -0.55 18.02
C ARG A 258 -19.27 -2.08 18.08
N SER A 259 -18.14 -2.62 18.49
CA SER A 259 -17.92 -4.07 18.62
C SER A 259 -17.31 -4.41 19.97
N LYS A 260 -17.89 -5.41 20.67
CA LYS A 260 -17.36 -5.92 21.95
C LYS A 260 -15.95 -6.48 21.80
N THR A 261 -15.66 -7.05 20.64
CA THR A 261 -14.33 -7.56 20.31
C THR A 261 -13.32 -6.42 20.28
N VAL A 262 -13.67 -5.32 19.60
CA VAL A 262 -12.83 -4.12 19.53
C VAL A 262 -12.64 -3.51 20.92
N GLU A 263 -13.70 -3.36 21.72
CA GLU A 263 -13.61 -2.86 23.09
C GLU A 263 -12.65 -3.68 23.95
N ALA A 264 -12.73 -5.02 23.88
CA ALA A 264 -11.84 -5.91 24.61
C ALA A 264 -10.37 -5.77 24.17
N VAL A 265 -10.12 -5.66 22.86
CA VAL A 265 -8.77 -5.45 22.31
C VAL A 265 -8.21 -4.09 22.76
N LEU A 266 -9.01 -3.03 22.71
CA LEU A 266 -8.60 -1.69 23.13
C LEU A 266 -8.27 -1.64 24.63
N GLN A 267 -8.98 -2.40 25.47
CA GLN A 267 -8.67 -2.51 26.90
C GLN A 267 -7.37 -3.25 27.19
N GLN A 268 -6.95 -4.15 26.28
CA GLN A 268 -5.73 -4.96 26.42
C GLN A 268 -4.51 -4.35 25.74
N ALA A 269 -4.70 -3.37 24.86
CA ALA A 269 -3.62 -2.74 24.11
C ALA A 269 -2.64 -2.01 25.03
N ASP A 270 -1.34 -2.17 24.78
CA ASP A 270 -0.30 -1.43 25.47
C ASP A 270 -0.05 -0.10 24.76
N PHE A 271 -0.65 0.96 25.30
CA PHE A 271 -0.45 2.32 24.81
C PHE A 271 0.92 2.92 25.22
N GLY A 272 1.69 2.25 26.08
CA GLY A 272 3.05 2.62 26.49
C GLY A 272 3.36 4.11 26.46
N ALA A 273 4.38 4.48 25.67
CA ALA A 273 4.79 5.86 25.45
C ALA A 273 3.97 6.59 24.35
N TYR A 274 3.16 5.87 23.57
CA TYR A 274 2.24 6.47 22.60
C TYR A 274 1.29 7.46 23.29
N GLY A 275 0.79 7.11 24.49
CA GLY A 275 -0.02 8.01 25.32
C GLY A 275 0.67 9.29 25.79
N CYS A 276 2.01 9.37 25.71
CA CYS A 276 2.80 10.56 26.01
C CYS A 276 3.19 11.36 24.75
N CYS A 277 3.11 10.74 23.57
CA CYS A 277 3.47 11.34 22.27
C CYS A 277 2.32 12.10 21.62
N ILE A 278 1.09 11.87 22.08
CA ILE A 278 -0.11 12.59 21.65
C ILE A 278 -0.51 13.52 22.80
N PRO A 279 -0.91 14.78 22.53
CA PRO A 279 -1.60 15.58 23.53
C PRO A 279 -2.72 14.72 24.15
N LEU A 280 -2.85 14.70 25.47
CA LEU A 280 -3.69 13.77 26.24
C LEU A 280 -5.18 13.71 25.82
N ASP A 281 -5.62 14.54 24.87
CA ASP A 281 -7.00 14.87 24.59
C ASP A 281 -7.65 14.25 23.34
N GLU A 282 -6.94 13.63 22.38
CA GLU A 282 -7.61 13.21 21.13
C GLU A 282 -7.94 11.72 21.06
N LEU A 283 -6.98 10.81 21.26
CA LEU A 283 -7.26 9.36 21.24
C LEU A 283 -7.78 8.85 22.58
N LYS A 284 -7.25 9.37 23.68
CA LYS A 284 -7.68 8.98 25.02
C LYS A 284 -9.14 9.39 25.28
N TRP A 285 -9.62 10.51 24.71
CA TRP A 285 -11.02 10.93 24.85
C TRP A 285 -11.96 10.16 23.94
N SER A 286 -11.56 9.81 22.72
CA SER A 286 -12.36 8.93 21.87
C SER A 286 -12.43 7.50 22.44
N LEU A 287 -11.35 7.03 23.09
CA LEU A 287 -11.30 5.74 23.79
C LEU A 287 -12.05 5.71 25.15
N VAL A 288 -12.02 6.79 25.94
CA VAL A 288 -12.54 6.82 27.32
C VAL A 288 -13.90 7.52 27.46
N LEU A 289 -14.22 8.49 26.59
CA LEU A 289 -15.44 9.32 26.70
C LEU A 289 -16.43 9.14 25.54
N GLY A 290 -16.00 8.56 24.41
CA GLY A 290 -16.90 8.15 23.32
C GLY A 290 -17.89 7.04 23.71
N GLN A 291 -17.67 6.36 24.84
CA GLN A 291 -18.58 5.35 25.41
C GLN A 291 -19.75 5.94 26.23
N ARG A 292 -19.88 7.28 26.38
CA ARG A 292 -20.88 7.90 27.28
C ARG A 292 -21.79 8.97 26.67
N ILE A 293 -21.95 9.03 25.35
CA ILE A 293 -22.99 9.88 24.72
C ILE A 293 -23.81 9.06 23.73
#